data_AF-A0A966SSK9-F1
#
_entry.id   AF-A0A966SSK9-F1
#
_cell.length_a   1.000
_cell.length_b   1.000
_cell.length_c   1.000
_cell.angle_alpha   90.00
_cell.angle_beta   90.00
_cell.angle_gamma   90.00
#
_symmetry.space_group_name_H-M   'P 1'
#
loop_
_entity.id
_entity.type
_entity.pdbx_description
1 polymer ?
#
loop_
_entity_poly.entity_id
_entity_poly.type
_entity_poly.pdbx_seq_one_letter_code
_entity_poly.pdbx_strand_id
1 'polypeptide(L)'
;RYSHHLDPHTGWPTDSTIASVSVVHTSTMHADALGTGLTVLGFEKAWALAQREKLGVLFILRDGERLTVRATEWWPREAKTD
;
A
#
# COMPACT_ATOMS: atom_id res chain seq x y z
N ARG A 1 3.58 3.55 -16.25
CA ARG A 1 4.02 4.63 -15.31
C ARG A 1 5.49 4.37 -15.00
N TYR A 2 6.34 5.39 -14.97
CA TYR A 2 7.70 5.24 -14.43
C TYR A 2 7.66 5.60 -12.93
N SER A 3 8.05 4.67 -12.06
CA SER A 3 8.03 4.88 -10.60
C SER A 3 9.28 5.61 -10.14
N HIS A 4 9.16 6.51 -9.17
CA HIS A 4 10.33 7.05 -8.44
C HIS A 4 10.71 6.19 -7.23
N HIS A 5 9.92 5.17 -6.89
CA HIS A 5 10.27 4.21 -5.86
C HIS A 5 11.19 3.17 -6.48
N LEU A 6 12.33 2.92 -5.82
CA LEU A 6 13.31 1.95 -6.27
C LEU A 6 13.17 0.66 -5.45
N ASP A 7 13.27 -0.48 -6.13
CA ASP A 7 13.43 -1.75 -5.45
C ASP A 7 14.89 -1.84 -4.96
N PRO A 8 15.14 -1.89 -3.64
CA PRO A 8 16.48 -1.93 -3.09
C PRO A 8 17.26 -3.20 -3.46
N HIS A 9 16.59 -4.29 -3.86
CA HIS A 9 17.25 -5.51 -4.30
C HIS A 9 17.84 -5.40 -5.71
N THR A 10 17.28 -4.52 -6.55
CA THR A 10 17.67 -4.40 -7.96
C THR A 10 18.30 -3.05 -8.31
N GLY A 11 18.01 -2.01 -7.51
CA GLY A 11 18.38 -0.63 -7.78
C GLY A 11 17.52 0.04 -8.86
N TRP A 12 16.52 -0.64 -9.40
CA TRP A 12 15.67 -0.13 -10.48
C TRP A 12 14.29 0.31 -9.97
N PRO A 13 13.58 1.17 -10.71
CA PRO A 13 12.20 1.51 -10.41
C PRO A 13 11.30 0.29 -10.23
N THR A 14 10.43 0.34 -9.22
CA THR A 14 9.45 -0.71 -8.96
C THR A 14 8.41 -0.78 -10.08
N ASP A 15 8.16 -1.97 -10.62
CA ASP A 15 7.04 -2.22 -11.53
C ASP A 15 5.84 -2.77 -10.74
N SER A 16 5.13 -1.87 -10.07
CA SER A 16 4.01 -2.20 -9.19
C SER A 16 2.68 -1.77 -9.81
N THR A 17 1.68 -2.66 -9.76
CA THR A 17 0.28 -2.34 -10.13
C THR A 17 -0.44 -1.49 -9.07
N ILE A 18 0.22 -1.23 -7.94
CA ILE A 18 -0.30 -0.35 -6.90
C ILE A 18 -0.23 1.10 -7.41
N ALA A 19 -1.40 1.72 -7.56
CA ALA A 19 -1.53 3.14 -7.86
C ALA A 19 -1.43 4.01 -6.61
N SER A 20 -1.93 3.52 -5.47
CA SER A 20 -1.86 4.21 -4.18
C SER A 20 -1.95 3.22 -3.01
N VAL A 21 -1.30 3.56 -1.90
CA VAL A 21 -1.43 2.89 -0.60
C VAL A 21 -1.75 3.95 0.45
N SER A 22 -2.76 3.69 1.26
CA SER A 22 -3.06 4.45 2.47
C SER A 22 -2.91 3.54 3.68
N VAL A 23 -2.20 3.99 4.71
CA VAL A 23 -1.96 3.23 5.94
C VAL A 23 -2.49 4.02 7.14
N VAL A 24 -3.28 3.37 8.00
CA VAL A 24 -3.72 3.92 9.28
C VAL A 24 -2.92 3.27 10.39
N HIS A 25 -2.25 4.11 11.19
CA HIS A 25 -1.45 3.68 12.32
C HIS A 25 -1.39 4.79 13.37
N THR A 26 -1.23 4.44 14.65
CA THR A 26 -1.17 5.40 15.78
C THR A 26 0.09 6.28 15.77
N SER A 27 1.13 5.82 15.08
CA SER A 27 2.36 6.58 14.79
C SER A 27 2.39 6.93 13.30
N THR A 28 2.42 8.23 13.00
CA THR A 28 2.53 8.77 11.63
C THR A 28 3.83 8.33 10.95
N MET A 29 4.94 8.28 11.70
CA MET A 29 6.23 7.82 11.17
C MET A 29 6.17 6.37 10.71
N HIS A 30 5.48 5.50 11.45
CA HIS A 30 5.29 4.11 11.03
C HIS A 30 4.33 4.02 9.83
N ALA A 31 3.26 4.81 9.80
CA ALA A 31 2.33 4.83 8.66
C ALA A 31 3.07 5.20 7.36
N ASP A 32 3.93 6.23 7.41
CA ASP A 32 4.71 6.70 6.27
C ASP A 32 5.73 5.64 5.80
N ALA A 33 6.52 5.10 6.74
CA ALA A 33 7.48 4.04 6.44
C ALA A 33 6.83 2.78 5.84
N LEU A 34 5.68 2.36 6.40
CA LEU A 34 4.89 1.24 5.87
C LEU A 34 4.34 1.58 4.48
N GLY A 35 3.85 2.80 4.25
CA GLY A 35 3.35 3.24 2.94
C GLY A 35 4.42 3.10 1.84
N THR A 36 5.64 3.57 2.10
CA THR A 36 6.78 3.38 1.19
C THR A 36 7.11 1.91 0.99
N GLY A 37 7.29 1.15 2.08
CA GLY A 37 7.67 -0.27 2.01
C GLY A 37 6.64 -1.14 1.27
N LEU A 38 5.36 -0.95 1.56
CA LEU A 38 4.27 -1.71 0.91
C LEU A 38 4.15 -1.36 -0.57
N THR A 39 4.39 -0.10 -0.95
CA THR A 39 4.44 0.31 -2.36
C THR A 39 5.57 -0.42 -3.11
N VAL A 40 6.76 -0.47 -2.51
CA VAL A 40 7.94 -1.12 -3.09
C VAL A 40 7.78 -2.63 -3.20
N LEU A 41 7.18 -3.28 -2.20
CA LEU A 41 6.98 -4.74 -2.18
C LEU A 41 6.07 -5.26 -3.30
N GLY A 42 5.16 -4.42 -3.81
CA GLY A 42 4.12 -4.83 -4.75
C GLY A 42 2.94 -5.55 -4.07
N PHE A 43 1.80 -5.63 -4.76
CA PHE A 43 0.51 -5.94 -4.13
C PHE A 43 0.48 -7.29 -3.41
N GLU A 44 0.90 -8.39 -4.04
CA GLU A 44 0.79 -9.73 -3.45
C GLU A 44 1.57 -9.85 -2.14
N LYS A 45 2.82 -9.39 -2.12
CA LYS A 45 3.68 -9.43 -0.93
C LYS A 45 3.20 -8.44 0.12
N ALA A 46 2.81 -7.24 -0.29
CA ALA A 46 2.27 -6.22 0.60
C ALA A 46 0.96 -6.65 1.26
N TRP A 47 0.07 -7.31 0.52
CA TRP A 47 -1.19 -7.85 1.02
C TRP A 47 -0.95 -8.95 2.06
N ALA A 48 -0.08 -9.93 1.74
CA ALA A 48 0.28 -10.99 2.68
C ALA A 48 0.91 -10.42 3.97
N LEU A 49 1.80 -9.43 3.84
CA LEU A 49 2.41 -8.74 4.98
C LEU A 49 1.36 -8.01 5.82
N ALA A 50 0.51 -7.20 5.19
CA ALA A 50 -0.51 -6.43 5.90
C ALA A 50 -1.51 -7.34 6.64
N GLN A 51 -1.87 -8.49 6.05
CA GLN A 51 -2.70 -9.49 6.70
C GLN A 51 -2.01 -10.15 7.90
N ARG A 52 -0.74 -10.53 7.76
CA ARG A 52 0.03 -11.15 8.84
C ARG A 52 0.22 -10.21 10.03
N GLU A 53 0.55 -8.95 9.74
CA GLU A 53 0.85 -7.93 10.76
C GLU A 53 -0.39 -7.16 11.24
N LYS A 54 -1.58 -7.53 10.75
CA LYS A 54 -2.87 -6.93 11.13
C LYS A 54 -2.94 -5.41 10.92
N LEU A 55 -2.40 -4.94 9.79
CA LEU A 55 -2.31 -3.52 9.48
C LEU A 55 -3.61 -3.00 8.86
N GLY A 56 -4.01 -1.77 9.20
CA GLY A 56 -5.11 -1.07 8.53
C GLY A 56 -4.62 -0.40 7.25
N VAL A 57 -4.78 -1.07 6.10
CA VAL A 57 -4.26 -0.63 4.81
C VAL A 57 -5.35 -0.63 3.74
N LEU A 58 -5.37 0.41 2.91
CA LEU A 58 -6.16 0.50 1.69
C LEU A 58 -5.23 0.62 0.48
N PHE A 59 -5.38 -0.31 -0.45
CA PHE A 59 -4.70 -0.32 -1.73
C PHE A 59 -5.66 0.13 -2.84
N ILE A 60 -5.18 1.00 -3.70
CA ILE A 60 -5.78 1.26 -5.01
C ILE A 60 -4.88 0.59 -6.05
N LEU A 61 -5.42 -0.39 -6.76
CA LEU A 61 -4.74 -1.14 -7.80
C LEU A 61 -5.18 -0.65 -9.17
N ARG A 62 -4.25 -0.63 -10.11
CA ARG A 62 -4.48 -0.25 -11.50
C ARG A 62 -4.24 -1.44 -12.42
N ASP A 63 -5.23 -1.72 -13.25
CA ASP A 63 -5.16 -2.65 -14.37
C ASP A 63 -5.65 -1.91 -15.64
N GLY A 64 -4.70 -1.42 -16.44
CA GLY A 64 -4.97 -0.46 -17.50
C GLY A 64 -5.64 0.83 -16.98
N GLU A 65 -6.84 1.13 -17.50
CA GLU A 65 -7.68 2.25 -17.05
C GLU A 65 -8.54 1.90 -15.82
N ARG A 66 -8.62 0.63 -15.44
CA ARG A 66 -9.46 0.18 -14.33
C ARG A 66 -8.74 0.39 -13.00
N LEU A 67 -9.41 1.09 -12.09
CA LEU A 67 -9.01 1.18 -10.69
C LEU A 67 -9.85 0.24 -9.82
N THR A 68 -9.20 -0.48 -8.93
CA THR A 68 -9.85 -1.40 -7.99
C THR A 68 -9.36 -1.14 -6.58
N VAL A 69 -10.27 -1.11 -5.61
CA VAL A 69 -9.94 -0.92 -4.20
C VAL A 69 -9.85 -2.28 -3.49
N ARG A 70 -8.83 -2.43 -2.64
CA ARG A 70 -8.65 -3.55 -1.71
C ARG A 70 -8.28 -3.00 -0.35
N ALA A 71 -9.06 -3.32 0.66
CA ALA A 71 -8.78 -2.91 2.04
C ALA A 71 -8.63 -4.15 2.92
N THR A 72 -7.65 -4.13 3.80
CA THR A 72 -7.48 -5.16 4.83
C THR A 72 -8.64 -5.11 5.82
N GLU A 73 -8.83 -6.18 6.60
CA GLU A 73 -9.88 -6.24 7.62
C GLU A 73 -9.80 -5.10 8.66
N TRP A 74 -8.58 -4.67 9.01
CA TRP A 74 -8.33 -3.59 9.98
C TRP A 74 -8.43 -2.17 9.42
N TRP A 75 -8.82 -2.02 8.15
CA TRP A 75 -9.12 -0.70 7.62
C TRP A 75 -10.36 -0.12 8.32
N PRO A 76 -10.35 1.15 8.78
CA PRO A 76 -11.50 1.73 9.45
C PRO A 76 -12.72 1.73 8.53
N ARG A 77 -13.82 1.12 8.97
CA ARG A 77 -15.07 1.04 8.19
C ARG A 77 -15.86 2.36 8.19
N GLU A 78 -15.53 3.27 9.10
CA GLU A 78 -16.16 4.58 9.24
C GLU A 78 -15.05 5.62 9.38
N ALA A 79 -14.85 6.45 8.35
CA ALA A 79 -14.28 7.76 8.58
C ALA A 79 -15.39 8.56 9.26
N LYS A 80 -15.18 9.04 10.48
CA LYS A 80 -16.06 10.05 11.05
C LYS A 80 -16.03 11.24 10.09
N THR A 81 -17.11 11.43 9.34
CA THR A 81 -17.46 12.71 8.77
C THR A 81 -18.00 13.53 9.93
N ASP A 82 -17.17 14.45 10.41
CA ASP A 82 -17.59 15.52 11.31
C ASP A 82 -18.63 16.42 10.60
#